data_AF-A0A969H8C0-F1
#
_entry.id   AF-A0A969H8C0-F1
#
_cell.length_a   1.000
_cell.length_b   1.000
_cell.length_c   1.000
_cell.angle_alpha   90.00
_cell.angle_beta   90.00
_cell.angle_gamma   90.00
#
_symmetry.space_group_name_H-M   'P 1'
#
loop_
_entity.id
_entity.type
_entity.pdbx_description
1 polymer ?
#
loop_
_entity_poly.entity_id
_entity_poly.type
_entity_poly.pdbx_seq_one_letter_code
_entity_poly.pdbx_strand_id
1 'polypeptide(L)' 'MAENVAPPFTAAEFNQYLAQHKLVGSRSLVSDKLYVPPRPMCPGHSTPMIWS' A
#
# COMPACT_ATOMS: atom_id res chain seq x y z
N MET A 1 -22.82 2.02 -7.58
CA MET A 1 -21.56 1.29 -7.81
C MET A 1 -20.56 1.89 -6.83
N ALA A 2 -20.20 1.18 -5.76
CA ALA A 2 -19.21 1.69 -4.83
C ALA A 2 -17.85 1.66 -5.53
N GLU A 3 -17.34 2.83 -5.88
CA GLU A 3 -15.95 3.01 -6.26
C GLU A 3 -15.08 2.45 -5.13
N ASN A 4 -14.39 1.35 -5.40
CA ASN A 4 -13.50 0.70 -4.43
C ASN A 4 -12.21 1.53 -4.37
N VAL A 5 -12.28 2.69 -3.72
CA VAL A 5 -11.14 3.57 -3.52
C VAL A 5 -10.17 2.85 -2.61
N ALA A 6 -9.00 2.49 -3.16
CA ALA A 6 -7.95 1.86 -2.38
C ALA A 6 -7.63 2.75 -1.14
N PRO A 7 -7.46 2.14 0.05
CA PRO A 7 -7.22 2.91 1.27
C PRO A 7 -6.00 3.83 1.11
N PRO A 8 -6.07 5.07 1.63
CA PRO A 8 -5.03 6.05 1.41
C PRO A 8 -3.72 5.61 2.06
N PHE A 9 -2.60 5.90 1.40
CA PHE A 9 -1.27 5.49 1.86
C PHE A 9 -0.75 6.43 2.96
N THR A 10 -1.30 6.33 4.17
CA THR A 10 -0.98 7.20 5.31
C THR A 10 -0.41 6.43 6.50
N ALA A 11 0.33 7.11 7.38
CA ALA A 11 0.81 6.54 8.63
C ALA A 11 -0.35 6.11 9.56
N ALA A 12 -1.47 6.85 9.52
CA ALA A 12 -2.66 6.50 10.29
C ALA A 12 -3.23 5.14 9.87
N GLU A 13 -3.34 4.91 8.55
CA GLU A 13 -3.80 3.63 8.00
C GLU A 13 -2.83 2.49 8.33
N PHE A 14 -1.52 2.72 8.20
CA PHE A 14 -0.51 1.75 8.60
C PHE A 14 -0.65 1.33 10.06
N ASN A 15 -0.88 2.30 10.96
CA ASN A 15 -1.09 2.02 12.37
C ASN A 15 -2.39 1.25 12.64
N GLN A 16 -3.43 1.42 11.83
CA GLN A 16 -4.64 0.60 11.93
C GLN A 16 -4.36 -0.87 11.60
N TYR A 17 -3.51 -1.15 10.60
CA TYR A 17 -3.09 -2.53 10.32
C TYR A 17 -2.26 -3.12 11.45
N LEU A 18 -1.35 -2.33 12.05
CA LEU A 18 -0.59 -2.77 13.21
C LEU A 18 -1.50 -3.06 14.42
N ALA A 19 -2.52 -2.24 14.67
CA ALA A 19 -3.52 -2.48 15.71
C ALA A 19 -4.34 -3.77 15.48
N GLN A 20 -4.45 -4.21 14.23
CA GLN A 20 -5.04 -5.50 13.85
C GLN A 20 -4.03 -6.66 13.87
N HIS A 21 -2.81 -6.45 14.39
CA HIS A 21 -1.70 -7.41 14.35
C HIS A 21 -1.30 -7.85 12.93
N LYS A 22 -1.44 -6.96 11.95
CA LYS A 22 -1.03 -7.20 10.55
C LYS A 22 0.19 -6.35 10.21
N LEU A 23 1.24 -7.00 9.73
CA LEU A 23 2.36 -6.31 9.10
C LEU A 23 2.09 -6.22 7.60
N VAL A 24 1.98 -5.01 7.08
CA VAL A 24 1.65 -4.74 5.67
C VAL A 24 2.81 -4.10 4.93
N GLY A 25 2.92 -4.40 3.64
CA GLY A 25 3.83 -3.77 2.69
C GLY A 25 3.07 -2.98 1.63
N SER A 26 3.75 -2.62 0.56
CA SER A 26 3.10 -2.08 -0.64
C SER A 26 3.40 -2.89 -1.89
N ARG A 27 2.38 -3.09 -2.72
CA ARG A 27 2.46 -3.84 -3.96
C ARG A 27 2.30 -2.90 -5.16
N SER A 28 3.21 -3.04 -6.12
CA SER A 28 3.11 -2.37 -7.42
C SER A 28 2.05 -3.04 -8.29
N LEU A 29 1.09 -2.29 -8.81
CA LEU A 29 0.15 -2.84 -9.81
C LEU A 29 0.78 -3.05 -11.19
N VAL A 30 1.97 -2.48 -11.44
CA VAL A 30 2.68 -2.60 -12.72
C VAL A 30 3.65 -3.79 -12.72
N SER A 31 4.41 -3.94 -11.63
CA SER A 31 5.49 -4.95 -11.55
C SER A 31 5.19 -6.11 -10.60
N ASP A 32 4.06 -6.06 -9.90
CA ASP A 32 3.64 -6.99 -8.84
C ASP A 32 4.62 -7.16 -7.67
N LYS A 33 5.69 -6.37 -7.64
CA LYS A 33 6.71 -6.39 -6.59
C LYS A 33 6.13 -5.87 -5.27
N LEU A 34 6.44 -6.58 -4.20
CA LEU A 34 6.13 -6.22 -2.81
C LEU A 34 7.32 -5.48 -2.18
N TYR A 35 7.04 -4.42 -1.42
CA TYR A 35 8.04 -3.59 -0.77
C TYR A 35 7.77 -3.45 0.72
N VAL A 36 8.86 -3.61 1.50
CA VAL A 36 8.95 -3.30 2.93
C VAL A 36 10.26 -2.53 3.16
N PRO A 37 10.24 -1.34 3.81
CA PRO A 37 9.07 -0.65 4.36
C PRO A 37 8.07 -0.21 3.26
N PRO A 38 6.76 -0.16 3.57
CA PRO A 38 5.71 0.25 2.65
C PRO A 38 5.96 1.64 2.07
N ARG A 39 5.75 1.80 0.76
CA ARG A 39 5.92 3.07 0.02
C ARG A 39 4.72 3.37 -0.86
N PRO A 40 4.32 4.65 -1.02
CA PRO A 40 3.19 5.04 -1.84
C PRO A 40 3.46 4.96 -3.36
N MET A 41 4.73 5.00 -3.76
CA MET A 41 5.15 5.10 -5.17
C MET A 41 6.15 4.01 -5.54
N CYS A 42 5.97 3.42 -6.73
CA CYS A 42 6.87 2.40 -7.26
C CYS A 42 8.20 3.02 -7.75
N PRO A 43 9.38 2.56 -7.27
CA PRO A 43 10.67 3.16 -7.61
C PRO A 43 11.05 3.14 -9.11
N GLY A 44 10.48 2.24 -9.92
CA GLY A 44 10.80 2.10 -11.34
C GLY A 44 9.74 2.60 -12.31
N HIS A 45 8.54 2.92 -11.83
CA HIS A 45 7.40 3.26 -12.71
C HIS A 45 6.73 4.58 -12.32
N SER A 46 7.09 5.17 -11.18
CA SER A 46 6.45 6.38 -10.65
C SER A 46 4.91 6.28 -10.62
N THR A 47 4.40 5.07 -10.41
CA THR A 47 2.96 4.80 -10.28
C THR A 47 2.59 4.60 -8.81
N PRO A 48 1.34 4.93 -8.43
CA PRO A 48 0.79 4.59 -7.13
C PRO A 48 0.88 3.09 -6.83
N MET A 49 1.04 2.77 -5.55
CA MET A 49 1.03 1.41 -5.02
C MET A 49 -0.15 1.22 -4.07
N ILE A 50 -0.52 -0.04 -3.85
CA ILE A 50 -1.59 -0.41 -2.92
C ILE A 50 -1.00 -1.10 -1.69
N TRP A 51 -1.71 -1.01 -0.56
CA TRP A 51 -1.44 -1.84 0.61
C TRP A 51 -1.55 -3.33 0.26
N SER A 52 -0.63 -4.15 0.77
CA SER A 52 -0.61 -5.61 0.56
C SER A 52 0.01 -6.36 1.73
#